data_AF-A0A515D4U1-F1
#
_entry.id   AF-A0A515D4U1-F1
#
_cell.length_a   1.000
_cell.length_b   1.000
_cell.length_c   1.000
_cell.angle_alpha   90.00
_cell.angle_beta   90.00
_cell.angle_gamma   90.00
#
_symmetry.space_group_name_H-M   'P 1'
#
loop_
_entity.id
_entity.type
_entity.pdbx_description
1 polymer ?
#
loop_
_entity_poly.entity_id
_entity_poly.type
_entity_poly.pdbx_seq_one_letter_code
_entity_poly.pdbx_strand_id
1 'polypeptide(L)'
;MKKLVILSLAIMPLGALAADTFSCIYSKAAVVNGKMGPMIGREHAKVEVNNGAMKVYRPNGTYLLSPQMKDDIKTAWKVSDASKAYVMSQDFKSFAVSDTIAKTTEQWAECSLDKAPSTVAEKKIKPTNWKKRNITQAEKSYVEKAIKGSLKDPDSAKFKHSYYVSNGEGAYCGLVNSKNSYGGYAGDTPFMAMIMHDKKGNATGAGVIAVGGDQYEVQATIETCRDNGYF
;
A
#
# COMPACT_ATOMS: atom_id res chain seq x y z
N MET A 1 57.90 -25.72 -10.75
CA MET A 1 56.80 -25.04 -11.45
C MET A 1 55.49 -25.75 -11.12
N LYS A 2 54.77 -25.32 -10.08
CA LYS A 2 53.44 -25.88 -9.71
C LYS A 2 52.37 -24.94 -10.26
N LYS A 3 51.59 -25.40 -11.25
CA LYS A 3 50.43 -24.66 -11.77
C LYS A 3 49.30 -24.74 -10.76
N LEU A 4 48.88 -23.59 -10.23
CA LEU A 4 47.72 -23.45 -9.36
C LEU A 4 46.47 -23.42 -10.26
N VAL A 5 45.63 -24.44 -10.19
CA VAL A 5 44.32 -24.49 -10.86
C VAL A 5 43.32 -23.79 -9.96
N ILE A 6 42.82 -22.63 -10.38
CA ILE A 6 41.75 -21.90 -9.69
C ILE A 6 40.42 -22.51 -10.14
N LEU A 7 39.78 -23.27 -9.25
CA LEU A 7 38.44 -23.80 -9.44
C LEU A 7 37.42 -22.70 -9.14
N SER A 8 36.88 -22.07 -10.17
CA SER A 8 35.80 -21.08 -10.07
C SER A 8 34.50 -21.77 -9.66
N LEU A 9 34.16 -21.67 -8.37
CA LEU A 9 32.85 -22.05 -7.84
C LEU A 9 31.81 -21.07 -8.39
N ALA A 10 31.03 -21.49 -9.39
CA ALA A 10 29.87 -20.74 -9.86
C ALA A 10 28.79 -20.77 -8.77
N ILE A 11 28.62 -19.64 -8.08
CA ILE A 11 27.50 -19.43 -7.15
C ILE A 11 26.25 -19.29 -8.03
N MET A 12 25.48 -20.37 -8.18
CA MET A 12 24.14 -20.29 -8.75
C MET A 12 23.28 -19.43 -7.80
N PRO A 13 22.62 -18.36 -8.27
CA PRO A 13 21.68 -17.63 -7.45
C PRO A 13 20.50 -18.56 -7.13
N LEU A 14 20.31 -18.86 -5.84
CA LEU A 14 19.05 -19.41 -5.35
C LEU A 14 17.96 -18.40 -5.70
N GLY A 15 17.11 -18.72 -6.67
CA GLY A 15 15.93 -17.92 -6.96
C GLY A 15 15.05 -17.88 -5.71
N ALA A 16 14.84 -16.68 -5.17
CA ALA A 16 13.86 -16.49 -4.11
C ALA A 16 12.48 -16.87 -4.66
N LEU A 17 11.87 -17.92 -4.10
CA LEU A 17 10.49 -18.28 -4.41
C LEU A 17 9.59 -17.13 -3.95
N ALA A 18 8.86 -16.53 -4.89
CA ALA A 18 7.99 -15.40 -4.64
C ALA A 18 6.89 -15.76 -3.64
N ALA A 19 6.67 -14.90 -2.64
CA ALA A 19 5.54 -15.03 -1.72
C ALA A 19 4.28 -14.45 -2.37
N ASP A 20 3.17 -15.18 -2.30
CA ASP A 20 1.86 -14.65 -2.70
C ASP A 20 1.43 -13.59 -1.69
N THR A 21 0.99 -12.43 -2.18
CA THR A 21 0.59 -11.31 -1.32
C THR A 21 -0.92 -11.13 -1.42
N PHE A 22 -1.57 -10.71 -0.35
CA PHE A 22 -3.01 -10.53 -0.29
C PHE A 22 -3.33 -9.21 0.41
N SER A 23 -4.21 -8.42 -0.20
CA SER A 23 -4.83 -7.26 0.44
C SER A 23 -6.11 -7.71 1.13
N CYS A 24 -6.26 -7.33 2.39
CA CYS A 24 -7.28 -7.84 3.30
C CYS A 24 -7.88 -6.72 4.16
N ILE A 25 -9.03 -7.01 4.76
CA ILE A 25 -9.60 -6.23 5.84
C ILE A 25 -9.22 -6.85 7.18
N TYR A 26 -8.52 -6.06 8.01
CA TYR A 26 -8.12 -6.42 9.36
C TYR A 26 -9.16 -6.03 10.40
N SER A 27 -9.39 -6.95 11.33
CA SER A 27 -10.25 -6.78 12.50
C SER A 27 -9.67 -7.52 13.71
N LYS A 28 -10.03 -7.10 14.93
CA LYS A 28 -9.59 -7.72 16.19
C LYS A 28 -10.72 -7.83 17.21
N ALA A 29 -10.77 -8.95 17.93
CA ALA A 29 -11.64 -9.19 19.06
C ALA A 29 -10.84 -9.53 20.32
N ALA A 30 -11.38 -9.15 21.48
CA ALA A 30 -10.92 -9.66 22.78
C ALA A 30 -11.55 -11.04 23.05
N VAL A 31 -10.85 -11.88 23.81
CA VAL A 31 -11.30 -13.21 24.24
C VAL A 31 -11.44 -13.20 25.76
N VAL A 32 -12.67 -13.23 26.25
CA VAL A 32 -12.97 -13.19 27.69
C VAL A 32 -13.58 -14.53 28.09
N ASN A 33 -13.00 -15.21 29.07
CA ASN A 33 -13.44 -16.54 29.53
C ASN A 33 -13.60 -17.57 28.41
N GLY A 34 -12.67 -17.55 27.44
CA GLY A 34 -12.68 -18.45 26.28
C GLY A 34 -13.73 -18.10 25.22
N LYS A 35 -14.50 -17.02 25.41
CA LYS A 35 -15.48 -16.53 24.42
C LYS A 35 -14.90 -15.33 23.68
N MET A 36 -14.96 -15.40 22.36
CA MET A 36 -14.59 -14.28 21.48
C MET A 36 -15.68 -13.21 21.56
N GLY A 37 -15.26 -11.96 21.77
CA GLY A 37 -16.12 -10.78 21.66
C GLY A 37 -16.38 -10.38 20.21
N PRO A 38 -17.05 -9.24 19.97
CA PRO A 38 -17.25 -8.73 18.62
C PRO A 38 -15.91 -8.38 17.96
N MET A 39 -15.81 -8.64 16.65
CA MET A 39 -14.69 -8.18 15.84
C MET A 39 -14.82 -6.67 15.63
N ILE A 40 -13.83 -5.92 16.10
CA ILE A 40 -13.76 -4.47 16.02
C ILE A 40 -12.61 -4.08 15.09
N GLY A 41 -12.79 -2.99 14.35
CA GLY A 41 -11.83 -2.54 13.34
C GLY A 41 -12.13 -3.15 11.97
N ARG A 42 -11.91 -2.37 10.91
CA ARG A 42 -12.04 -2.76 9.50
C ARG A 42 -11.05 -1.92 8.70
N GLU A 43 -9.77 -2.22 8.88
CA GLU A 43 -8.67 -1.45 8.30
C GLU A 43 -7.99 -2.26 7.20
N HIS A 44 -7.41 -1.59 6.21
CA HIS A 44 -6.65 -2.30 5.18
C HIS A 44 -5.35 -2.87 5.76
N ALA A 45 -5.06 -4.11 5.39
CA ALA A 45 -3.89 -4.84 5.85
C ALA A 45 -3.40 -5.81 4.77
N LYS A 46 -2.16 -6.24 4.92
CA LYS A 46 -1.49 -7.14 3.98
C LYS A 46 -1.24 -8.50 4.62
N VAL A 47 -1.31 -9.56 3.82
CA VAL A 47 -0.85 -10.92 4.18
C VAL A 47 0.10 -11.42 3.10
N GLU A 48 1.22 -12.01 3.48
CA GLU A 48 2.14 -12.70 2.57
C GLU A 48 2.13 -14.19 2.90
N VAL A 49 1.93 -15.06 1.91
CA VAL A 49 1.95 -16.51 2.05
C VAL A 49 3.11 -17.05 1.24
N ASN A 50 4.00 -17.81 1.88
CA ASN A 50 5.09 -18.49 1.20
C ASN A 50 5.31 -19.86 1.81
N ASN A 51 5.34 -20.87 0.95
CA ASN A 51 5.71 -22.23 1.30
C ASN A 51 4.99 -22.72 2.57
N GLY A 52 3.67 -22.54 2.65
CA GLY A 52 2.86 -23.01 3.77
C GLY A 52 3.00 -22.27 5.10
N ALA A 53 3.66 -21.11 5.11
CA ALA A 53 3.60 -20.16 6.20
C ALA A 53 2.94 -18.85 5.73
N MET A 54 2.32 -18.15 6.67
CA MET A 54 1.75 -16.82 6.45
C MET A 54 2.47 -15.78 7.32
N LYS A 55 2.65 -14.59 6.76
CA LYS A 55 3.09 -13.39 7.43
C LYS A 55 1.97 -12.36 7.33
N VAL A 56 1.32 -12.08 8.46
CA VAL A 56 0.14 -11.22 8.53
C VAL A 56 0.52 -9.87 9.12
N TYR A 57 0.20 -8.78 8.43
CA TYR A 57 0.54 -7.41 8.82
C TYR A 57 -0.65 -6.75 9.51
N ARG A 58 -0.40 -6.06 10.62
CA ARG A 58 -1.37 -5.16 11.24
C ARG A 58 -1.37 -3.79 10.54
N PRO A 59 -2.42 -2.98 10.70
CA PRO A 59 -2.48 -1.62 10.14
C PRO A 59 -1.31 -0.72 10.58
N ASN A 60 -0.78 -0.94 11.77
CA ASN A 60 0.38 -0.20 12.30
C ASN A 60 1.75 -0.66 11.75
N GLY A 61 1.77 -1.53 10.74
CA GLY A 61 2.99 -2.04 10.11
C GLY A 61 3.71 -3.17 10.86
N THR A 62 3.32 -3.48 12.10
CA THR A 62 3.84 -4.68 12.79
C THR A 62 3.29 -5.94 12.14
N TYR A 63 3.98 -7.07 12.27
CA TYR A 63 3.54 -8.32 11.67
C TYR A 63 3.70 -9.52 12.62
N LEU A 64 2.95 -10.58 12.31
CA LEU A 64 3.11 -11.89 12.91
C LEU A 64 3.53 -12.88 11.81
N LEU A 65 4.39 -13.83 12.15
CA LEU A 65 4.82 -14.88 11.26
C LEU A 65 4.34 -16.22 11.82
N SER A 66 3.62 -16.99 11.01
CA SER A 66 3.25 -18.34 11.39
C SER A 66 4.44 -19.30 11.26
N PRO A 67 4.50 -20.34 12.10
CA PRO A 67 5.28 -21.53 11.77
C PRO A 67 4.81 -22.14 10.44
N GLN A 68 5.63 -23.03 9.90
CA GLN A 68 5.25 -23.88 8.76
C GLN A 68 4.02 -24.72 9.16
N MET A 69 2.93 -24.54 8.42
CA MET A 69 1.70 -25.28 8.67
C MET A 69 1.77 -26.62 7.97
N LYS A 70 1.25 -27.66 8.63
CA LYS A 70 1.07 -28.97 8.00
C LYS A 70 -0.30 -28.98 7.33
N ASP A 71 -0.36 -29.51 6.11
CA ASP A 71 -1.61 -29.67 5.36
C ASP A 71 -2.63 -30.45 6.19
N ASP A 72 -3.75 -29.81 6.51
CA ASP A 72 -4.98 -30.50 6.90
C ASP A 72 -5.99 -30.31 5.77
N ILE A 73 -5.96 -31.27 4.84
CA ILE A 73 -6.59 -31.25 3.50
C ILE A 73 -8.11 -30.99 3.53
N LYS A 74 -8.77 -31.08 4.69
CA LYS A 74 -10.24 -31.09 4.73
C LYS A 74 -10.92 -29.73 4.86
N THR A 75 -10.30 -28.68 5.41
CA THR A 75 -11.01 -27.38 5.59
C THR A 75 -10.12 -26.12 5.63
N ALA A 76 -8.96 -26.16 6.27
CA ALA A 76 -8.08 -24.99 6.45
C ALA A 76 -6.70 -25.43 6.95
N TRP A 77 -5.68 -24.63 6.64
CA TRP A 77 -4.32 -24.84 7.11
C TRP A 77 -4.21 -24.28 8.53
N LYS A 78 -3.67 -25.06 9.45
CA LYS A 78 -3.63 -24.70 10.87
C LYS A 78 -2.31 -25.10 11.50
N VAL A 79 -1.83 -24.25 12.40
CA VAL A 79 -0.75 -24.59 13.31
C VAL A 79 -0.97 -23.87 14.63
N SER A 80 -0.73 -24.56 15.75
CA SER A 80 -0.87 -23.95 17.08
C SER A 80 0.22 -24.43 18.02
N ASP A 81 0.62 -23.54 18.92
CA ASP A 81 1.41 -23.84 20.11
C ASP A 81 0.63 -23.45 21.39
N ALA A 82 1.29 -23.45 22.55
CA ALA A 82 0.66 -23.09 23.82
C ALA A 82 0.16 -21.63 23.88
N SER A 83 0.73 -20.74 23.06
CA SER A 83 0.50 -19.30 23.07
C SER A 83 -0.35 -18.80 21.90
N LYS A 84 -0.24 -19.42 20.72
CA LYS A 84 -0.86 -18.92 19.49
C LYS A 84 -1.41 -20.04 18.63
N ALA A 85 -2.54 -19.77 18.00
CA ALA A 85 -3.10 -20.59 16.93
C ALA A 85 -3.23 -19.75 15.66
N TYR A 86 -2.75 -20.28 14.55
CA TYR A 86 -2.75 -19.68 13.23
C TYR A 86 -3.67 -20.52 12.33
N VAL A 87 -4.54 -19.84 11.57
CA VAL A 87 -5.45 -20.48 10.63
C VAL A 87 -5.44 -19.72 9.31
N MET A 88 -5.41 -20.44 8.21
CA MET A 88 -5.49 -19.92 6.84
C MET A 88 -6.51 -20.74 6.05
N SER A 89 -7.46 -20.08 5.38
CA SER A 89 -8.44 -20.75 4.52
C SER A 89 -7.78 -21.28 3.25
N GLN A 90 -8.32 -22.35 2.67
CA GLN A 90 -7.78 -22.96 1.45
C GLN A 90 -7.91 -22.06 0.21
N ASP A 91 -8.90 -21.16 0.20
CA ASP A 91 -9.11 -20.18 -0.85
C ASP A 91 -8.33 -18.87 -0.61
N PHE A 92 -7.55 -18.81 0.47
CA PHE A 92 -6.75 -17.65 0.89
C PHE A 92 -7.56 -16.35 1.05
N LYS A 93 -8.88 -16.45 1.22
CA LYS A 93 -9.76 -15.29 1.47
C LYS A 93 -9.81 -14.89 2.94
N SER A 94 -9.31 -15.72 3.84
CA SER A 94 -9.39 -15.49 5.27
C SER A 94 -8.22 -16.10 6.05
N PHE A 95 -7.63 -15.29 6.92
CA PHE A 95 -6.56 -15.67 7.83
C PHE A 95 -6.92 -15.23 9.25
N ALA A 96 -6.48 -15.98 10.25
CA ALA A 96 -6.71 -15.63 11.64
C ALA A 96 -5.55 -16.04 12.54
N VAL A 97 -5.33 -15.24 13.58
CA VAL A 97 -4.40 -15.54 14.67
C VAL A 97 -5.11 -15.37 16.01
N SER A 98 -5.17 -16.44 16.80
CA SER A 98 -5.64 -16.40 18.17
C SER A 98 -4.45 -16.41 19.12
N ASP A 99 -4.36 -15.44 20.02
CA ASP A 99 -3.32 -15.31 21.03
C ASP A 99 -3.91 -15.58 22.42
N THR A 100 -3.45 -16.66 23.07
CA THR A 100 -3.92 -17.10 24.38
C THR A 100 -3.30 -16.30 25.53
N ILE A 101 -2.19 -15.60 25.29
CA ILE A 101 -1.52 -14.73 26.26
C ILE A 101 -2.17 -13.36 26.21
N ALA A 102 -2.26 -12.76 25.03
CA ALA A 102 -2.89 -11.46 24.83
C ALA A 102 -4.42 -11.51 24.94
N LYS A 103 -5.02 -12.72 24.97
CA LYS A 103 -6.47 -12.93 25.03
C LYS A 103 -7.19 -12.22 23.90
N THR A 104 -6.70 -12.41 22.67
CA THR A 104 -7.23 -11.73 21.49
C THR A 104 -7.27 -12.65 20.29
N THR A 105 -8.19 -12.37 19.38
CA THR A 105 -8.21 -12.96 18.05
C THR A 105 -8.15 -11.86 17.01
N GLU A 106 -7.20 -11.96 16.10
CA GLU A 106 -7.00 -11.08 14.96
C GLU A 106 -7.43 -11.83 13.69
N GLN A 107 -8.09 -11.13 12.77
CA GLN A 107 -8.57 -11.69 11.51
C GLN A 107 -8.20 -10.77 10.36
N TRP A 108 -7.80 -11.38 9.25
CA TRP A 108 -7.64 -10.77 7.93
C TRP A 108 -8.67 -11.44 7.01
N ALA A 109 -9.74 -10.73 6.71
CA ALA A 109 -10.88 -11.24 5.95
C ALA A 109 -11.03 -10.49 4.63
N GLU A 110 -11.94 -10.98 3.77
CA GLU A 110 -12.23 -10.36 2.48
C GLU A 110 -10.96 -10.23 1.60
N CYS A 111 -10.03 -11.17 1.77
CA CYS A 111 -8.73 -11.08 1.12
C CYS A 111 -8.83 -11.33 -0.38
N SER A 112 -8.11 -10.52 -1.13
CA SER A 112 -7.86 -10.71 -2.56
C SER A 112 -6.37 -10.83 -2.80
N LEU A 113 -5.97 -11.77 -3.67
CA LEU A 113 -4.59 -11.89 -4.10
C LEU A 113 -4.14 -10.56 -4.71
N ASP A 114 -3.25 -9.88 -4.01
CA ASP A 114 -2.38 -8.88 -4.62
C ASP A 114 -1.46 -9.71 -5.49
N LYS A 115 -1.64 -9.66 -6.81
CA LYS A 115 -0.70 -10.30 -7.73
C LYS A 115 0.71 -9.99 -7.21
N ALA A 116 1.47 -11.03 -6.88
CA ALA A 116 2.81 -10.92 -6.34
C ALA A 116 3.60 -9.86 -7.13
N PRO A 117 4.64 -9.22 -6.56
CA PRO A 117 5.58 -8.43 -7.35
C PRO A 117 6.23 -9.39 -8.35
N SER A 118 5.60 -9.53 -9.51
CA SER A 118 6.03 -10.40 -10.55
C SER A 118 7.36 -9.85 -11.04
N THR A 119 8.37 -10.69 -11.08
CA THR A 119 9.51 -10.57 -12.01
C THR A 119 9.08 -10.74 -13.47
N VAL A 120 7.88 -10.25 -13.78
CA VAL A 120 7.39 -9.97 -15.11
C VAL A 120 7.32 -8.45 -15.11
N ALA A 121 8.08 -7.84 -16.00
CA ALA A 121 7.69 -6.57 -16.56
C ALA A 121 6.23 -6.72 -17.01
N GLU A 122 5.27 -6.38 -16.14
CA GLU A 122 3.92 -6.10 -16.57
C GLU A 122 4.09 -4.89 -17.48
N LYS A 123 4.11 -5.21 -18.77
CA LYS A 123 3.60 -4.36 -19.81
C LYS A 123 2.14 -4.09 -19.43
N LYS A 124 1.93 -3.20 -18.44
CA LYS A 124 0.85 -2.24 -18.51
C LYS A 124 0.93 -1.78 -19.95
N ILE A 125 -0.10 -2.05 -20.75
CA ILE A 125 -0.26 -1.24 -21.95
C ILE A 125 -0.63 0.12 -21.39
N LYS A 126 0.39 0.85 -20.88
CA LYS A 126 0.34 2.29 -20.74
C LYS A 126 -0.12 2.73 -22.13
N PRO A 127 -1.23 3.46 -22.27
CA PRO A 127 -1.40 4.26 -23.46
C PRO A 127 -0.16 5.15 -23.53
N THR A 128 0.84 4.75 -24.31
CA THR A 128 2.12 5.46 -24.44
C THR A 128 1.93 6.80 -25.14
N ASN A 129 0.70 7.15 -25.50
CA ASN A 129 0.30 8.44 -26.04
C ASN A 129 -0.43 9.33 -25.02
N TRP A 130 -0.18 9.19 -23.72
CA TRP A 130 -0.68 10.16 -22.74
C TRP A 130 -0.38 11.59 -23.20
N LYS A 131 -1.44 12.32 -23.55
CA LYS A 131 -1.31 13.71 -23.96
C LYS A 131 -1.01 14.52 -22.72
N LYS A 132 0.23 15.01 -22.67
CA LYS A 132 0.69 15.94 -21.64
C LYS A 132 0.44 17.36 -22.13
N ARG A 133 -0.07 18.20 -21.25
CA ARG A 133 -0.14 19.65 -21.47
C ARG A 133 0.24 20.40 -20.21
N ASN A 134 0.58 21.67 -20.36
CA ASN A 134 0.68 22.54 -19.21
C ASN A 134 -0.68 22.66 -18.52
N ILE A 135 -0.66 22.65 -17.19
CA ILE A 135 -1.81 23.01 -16.38
C ILE A 135 -2.08 24.51 -16.51
N THR A 136 -3.35 24.87 -16.70
CA THR A 136 -3.78 26.27 -16.87
C THR A 136 -3.74 27.01 -15.54
N GLN A 137 -3.76 28.35 -15.58
CA GLN A 137 -3.74 29.14 -14.36
C GLN A 137 -4.98 28.93 -13.47
N ALA A 138 -6.16 28.74 -14.09
CA ALA A 138 -7.39 28.45 -13.37
C ALA A 138 -7.30 27.10 -12.63
N GLU A 139 -6.82 26.06 -13.31
CA GLU A 139 -6.61 24.73 -12.72
C GLU A 139 -5.61 24.78 -11.56
N LYS A 140 -4.48 25.48 -11.72
CA LYS A 140 -3.52 25.69 -10.62
C LYS A 140 -4.21 26.33 -9.42
N SER A 141 -4.95 27.42 -9.63
CA SER A 141 -5.64 28.13 -8.55
C SER A 141 -6.62 27.24 -7.79
N TYR A 142 -7.41 26.42 -8.49
CA TYR A 142 -8.33 25.47 -7.85
C TYR A 142 -7.59 24.38 -7.07
N VAL A 143 -6.55 23.78 -7.68
CA VAL A 143 -5.75 22.74 -7.02
C VAL A 143 -5.07 23.30 -5.78
N GLU A 144 -4.38 24.43 -5.89
CA GLU A 144 -3.70 25.07 -4.76
C GLU A 144 -4.69 25.40 -3.64
N LYS A 145 -5.86 25.96 -3.96
CA LYS A 145 -6.92 26.25 -2.98
C LYS A 145 -7.39 24.98 -2.26
N ALA A 146 -7.61 23.89 -3.01
CA ALA A 146 -8.03 22.62 -2.43
C ALA A 146 -6.96 22.03 -1.50
N ILE A 147 -5.71 21.93 -1.97
CA ILE A 147 -4.61 21.36 -1.20
C ILE A 147 -4.28 22.19 0.04
N LYS A 148 -4.32 23.53 -0.06
CA LYS A 148 -4.12 24.43 1.09
C LYS A 148 -5.04 24.11 2.26
N GLY A 149 -6.28 23.69 1.99
CA GLY A 149 -7.23 23.28 3.03
C GLY A 149 -6.80 22.06 3.85
N SER A 150 -5.83 21.28 3.37
CA SER A 150 -5.30 20.09 4.03
C SER A 150 -3.96 20.33 4.75
N LEU A 151 -3.40 21.55 4.69
CA LEU A 151 -2.08 21.87 5.24
C LEU A 151 -2.18 22.46 6.66
N LYS A 152 -1.12 22.28 7.45
CA LYS A 152 -1.02 22.88 8.79
C LYS A 152 -0.79 24.39 8.73
N ASP A 153 -0.01 24.86 7.76
CA ASP A 153 0.21 26.28 7.47
C ASP A 153 -0.06 26.52 5.97
N PRO A 154 -1.33 26.83 5.61
CA PRO A 154 -1.74 27.03 4.21
C PRO A 154 -1.04 28.20 3.51
N ASP A 155 -0.65 29.23 4.25
CA ASP A 155 -0.05 30.45 3.70
C ASP A 155 1.43 30.26 3.36
N SER A 156 2.09 29.33 4.04
CA SER A 156 3.47 28.94 3.73
C SER A 156 3.63 28.02 2.51
N ALA A 157 2.51 27.54 1.94
CA ALA A 157 2.52 26.49 0.93
C ALA A 157 3.26 26.90 -0.36
N LYS A 158 4.22 26.07 -0.77
CA LYS A 158 4.97 26.20 -2.01
C LYS A 158 4.67 25.00 -2.90
N PHE A 159 4.09 25.25 -4.07
CA PHE A 159 3.66 24.21 -4.99
C PHE A 159 4.66 23.98 -6.12
N LYS A 160 4.90 22.70 -6.43
CA LYS A 160 5.59 22.24 -7.63
C LYS A 160 4.59 21.48 -8.50
N HIS A 161 4.07 22.18 -9.50
CA HIS A 161 3.07 21.63 -10.42
C HIS A 161 3.70 20.72 -11.47
N SER A 162 3.05 19.59 -11.72
CA SER A 162 3.35 18.72 -12.86
C SER A 162 2.57 19.15 -14.11
N TYR A 163 2.93 18.59 -15.26
CA TYR A 163 2.08 18.58 -16.46
C TYR A 163 0.75 17.89 -16.16
N TYR A 164 -0.33 18.35 -16.78
CA TYR A 164 -1.60 17.62 -16.79
C TYR A 164 -1.46 16.40 -17.69
N VAL A 165 -1.82 15.22 -17.19
CA VAL A 165 -1.80 13.96 -17.94
C VAL A 165 -3.22 13.55 -18.29
N SER A 166 -3.56 13.54 -19.57
CA SER A 166 -4.87 13.08 -20.04
C SER A 166 -4.89 11.55 -20.19
N ASN A 167 -4.96 10.84 -19.06
CA ASN A 167 -5.01 9.37 -19.02
C ASN A 167 -6.42 8.79 -18.83
N GLY A 168 -7.43 9.62 -18.56
CA GLY A 168 -8.80 9.18 -18.28
C GLY A 168 -9.06 8.75 -16.83
N GLU A 169 -8.03 8.74 -15.98
CA GLU A 169 -8.12 8.35 -14.57
C GLU A 169 -8.45 9.54 -13.65
N GLY A 170 -8.38 10.77 -14.16
CA GLY A 170 -8.88 11.97 -13.47
C GLY A 170 -8.02 12.47 -12.32
N ALA A 171 -6.87 11.86 -12.06
CA ALA A 171 -5.92 12.29 -11.03
C ALA A 171 -4.91 13.31 -11.58
N TYR A 172 -4.71 14.40 -10.84
CA TYR A 172 -3.64 15.38 -10.99
C TYR A 172 -2.68 15.30 -9.82
N CYS A 173 -1.40 15.10 -10.11
CA CYS A 173 -0.37 14.98 -9.09
C CYS A 173 0.62 16.13 -9.11
N GLY A 174 1.06 16.55 -7.94
CA GLY A 174 2.12 17.52 -7.75
C GLY A 174 2.80 17.35 -6.39
N LEU A 175 3.71 18.27 -6.09
CA LEU A 175 4.35 18.33 -4.78
C LEU A 175 3.99 19.66 -4.10
N VAL A 176 3.85 19.61 -2.79
CA VAL A 176 3.65 20.79 -1.94
C VAL A 176 4.63 20.74 -0.78
N ASN A 177 5.17 21.89 -0.40
CA ASN A 177 5.98 22.03 0.80
C ASN A 177 5.41 23.16 1.64
N SER A 178 5.06 22.87 2.88
CA SER A 178 4.51 23.83 3.85
C SER A 178 5.17 23.66 5.20
N LYS A 179 5.10 24.71 6.02
CA LYS A 179 5.56 24.64 7.40
C LYS A 179 4.70 23.68 8.21
N ASN A 180 5.34 22.93 9.10
CA ASN A 180 4.67 22.11 10.11
C ASN A 180 4.30 22.97 11.34
N SER A 181 3.74 22.33 12.37
CA SER A 181 3.37 23.00 13.64
C SER A 181 4.55 23.61 14.39
N TYR A 182 5.79 23.25 14.04
CA TYR A 182 7.02 23.80 14.62
C TYR A 182 7.59 24.96 13.78
N GLY A 183 6.89 25.38 12.72
CA GLY A 183 7.27 26.51 11.86
C GLY A 183 8.35 26.22 10.81
N GLY A 184 8.80 24.96 10.70
CA GLY A 184 9.82 24.53 9.74
C GLY A 184 9.24 23.79 8.53
N TYR A 185 9.93 23.87 7.39
CA TYR A 185 9.63 23.07 6.20
C TYR A 185 10.27 21.69 6.32
N ALA A 186 9.48 20.63 6.13
CA ALA A 186 9.96 19.24 6.26
C ALA A 186 10.42 18.63 4.92
N GLY A 187 10.16 19.30 3.81
CA GLY A 187 10.47 18.79 2.47
C GLY A 187 9.22 18.76 1.58
N ASP A 188 9.41 18.35 0.33
CA ASP A 188 8.32 18.24 -0.61
C ASP A 188 7.46 17.01 -0.30
N THR A 189 6.17 17.24 -0.13
CA THR A 189 5.13 16.22 0.09
C THR A 189 4.33 16.02 -1.20
N PRO A 190 4.12 14.78 -1.66
CA PRO A 190 3.27 14.50 -2.79
C PRO A 190 1.80 14.73 -2.46
N PHE A 191 1.04 15.23 -3.44
CA PHE A 191 -0.41 15.30 -3.36
C PHE A 191 -1.05 14.77 -4.63
N MET A 192 -2.31 14.37 -4.50
CA MET A 192 -3.19 13.95 -5.57
C MET A 192 -4.52 14.68 -5.45
N ALA A 193 -4.97 15.28 -6.55
CA ALA A 193 -6.23 16.03 -6.62
C ALA A 193 -7.00 15.66 -7.88
N MET A 194 -8.32 15.79 -7.84
CA MET A 194 -9.17 15.72 -9.03
C MET A 194 -9.48 17.13 -9.50
N ILE A 195 -9.22 17.43 -10.78
CA ILE A 195 -9.63 18.69 -11.39
C ILE A 195 -11.01 18.46 -12.04
N MET A 196 -11.98 19.31 -11.70
CA MET A 196 -13.33 19.26 -12.25
C MET A 196 -13.42 20.22 -13.44
N HIS A 197 -14.03 19.77 -14.54
CA HIS A 197 -14.30 20.59 -15.71
C HIS A 197 -15.80 20.61 -16.06
N ASP A 198 -16.28 21.70 -16.63
CA ASP A 198 -17.61 21.78 -17.24
C ASP A 198 -17.69 21.01 -18.57
N LYS A 199 -18.88 20.96 -19.19
CA LYS A 199 -19.08 20.31 -20.50
C LYS A 199 -18.27 20.94 -21.64
N LYS A 200 -17.74 22.15 -21.47
CA LYS A 200 -16.91 22.87 -22.44
C LYS A 200 -15.41 22.68 -22.17
N GLY A 201 -15.04 21.96 -21.10
CA GLY A 201 -13.66 21.72 -20.70
C GLY A 201 -13.04 22.84 -19.84
N ASN A 202 -13.83 23.80 -19.34
CA ASN A 202 -13.33 24.84 -18.45
C ASN A 202 -13.23 24.29 -17.02
N ALA A 203 -12.15 24.59 -16.31
CA ALA A 203 -12.00 24.18 -14.93
C ALA A 203 -13.04 24.88 -14.03
N THR A 204 -13.78 24.10 -13.24
CA THR A 204 -14.82 24.59 -12.32
C THR A 204 -14.47 24.36 -10.86
N GLY A 205 -13.44 23.57 -10.56
CA GLY A 205 -13.03 23.26 -9.20
C GLY A 205 -11.93 22.21 -9.12
N ALA A 206 -11.50 21.90 -7.90
CA ALA A 206 -10.65 20.76 -7.62
C ALA A 206 -11.02 20.15 -6.26
N GLY A 207 -10.93 18.83 -6.16
CA GLY A 207 -11.10 18.06 -4.93
C GLY A 207 -9.79 17.38 -4.52
N VAL A 208 -9.51 17.33 -3.23
CA VAL A 208 -8.33 16.61 -2.70
C VAL A 208 -8.64 15.11 -2.72
N ILE A 209 -7.73 14.31 -3.27
CA ILE A 209 -7.79 12.85 -3.18
C ILE A 209 -6.85 12.36 -2.08
N ALA A 210 -5.61 12.84 -2.07
CA ALA A 210 -4.61 12.49 -1.06
C ALA A 210 -3.57 13.61 -0.89
N VAL A 211 -3.01 13.74 0.32
CA VAL A 211 -1.83 14.56 0.64
C VAL A 211 -0.95 13.72 1.55
N GLY A 212 0.30 13.49 1.21
CA GLY A 212 1.19 12.62 1.99
C GLY A 212 1.49 13.20 3.38
N GLY A 213 0.77 12.78 4.42
CA GLY A 213 0.98 13.25 5.79
C GLY A 213 2.10 12.50 6.51
N ASP A 214 2.15 11.17 6.29
CA ASP A 214 3.20 10.30 6.82
C ASP A 214 3.90 9.49 5.71
N GLN A 215 4.93 8.73 6.09
CA GLN A 215 5.76 7.97 5.17
C GLN A 215 5.00 6.92 4.32
N TYR A 216 3.90 6.35 4.81
CA TYR A 216 3.10 5.38 4.08
C TYR A 216 2.18 6.07 3.07
N GLU A 217 1.54 7.17 3.47
CA GLU A 217 0.72 7.98 2.57
C GLU A 217 1.57 8.63 1.46
N VAL A 218 2.78 9.07 1.80
CA VAL A 218 3.76 9.58 0.83
C VAL A 218 4.10 8.51 -0.21
N GLN A 219 4.44 7.30 0.24
CA GLN A 219 4.79 6.18 -0.64
C GLN A 219 3.61 5.81 -1.56
N ALA A 220 2.42 5.61 -1.00
CA ALA A 220 1.23 5.24 -1.76
C ALA A 220 0.81 6.31 -2.77
N THR A 221 0.92 7.59 -2.39
CA THR A 221 0.62 8.71 -3.29
C THR A 221 1.63 8.76 -4.44
N ILE A 222 2.93 8.57 -4.16
CA ILE A 222 3.96 8.56 -5.20
C ILE A 222 3.74 7.42 -6.18
N GLU A 223 3.51 6.20 -5.71
CA GLU A 223 3.30 5.02 -6.55
C GLU A 223 2.09 5.22 -7.48
N THR A 224 0.97 5.67 -6.92
CA THR A 224 -0.26 5.94 -7.70
C THR A 224 -0.03 7.01 -8.77
N CYS A 225 0.68 8.08 -8.43
CA CYS A 225 0.99 9.15 -9.38
C CYS A 225 1.92 8.69 -10.51
N ARG A 226 2.91 7.84 -10.22
CA ARG A 226 3.80 7.23 -11.24
C ARG A 226 3.04 6.35 -12.21
N ASP A 227 2.10 5.60 -11.68
CA ASP A 227 1.19 4.77 -12.47
C ASP A 227 0.29 5.60 -13.39
N ASN A 228 -0.09 6.80 -12.93
CA ASN A 228 -0.86 7.78 -13.67
C ASN A 228 -0.04 8.63 -14.66
N GLY A 229 1.28 8.43 -14.74
CA GLY A 229 2.16 9.11 -15.69
C GLY A 229 2.76 10.43 -15.25
N TYR A 230 2.66 10.71 -13.96
CA TYR A 230 3.38 11.77 -13.27
C TYR A 230 4.76 11.25 -12.80
N PHE A 231 5.69 12.19 -12.59
CA PHE A 231 7.09 11.99 -12.14
C PHE A 231 7.73 10.63 -12.44
#